data_AF-A0A0H2S1C6-F1
#
_entry.id   AF-A0A0H2S1C6-F1
#
_cell.length_a   1.000
_cell.length_b   1.000
_cell.length_c   1.000
_cell.angle_alpha   90.00
_cell.angle_beta   90.00
_cell.angle_gamma   90.00
#
_symmetry.space_group_name_H-M   'P 1'
#
loop_
_entity.id
_entity.type
_entity.pdbx_description
1 polymer ?
#
loop_
_entity_poly.entity_id
_entity_poly.type
_entity_poly.pdbx_seq_one_letter_code
_entity_poly.pdbx_strand_id
1 'polypeptide(L)'
;MDESDRLACVDSMQLEVLRRAIERKQTQLKSRNTERSLLLTQANDELVVSRLMTTLPTETVAEIFSYLYWIETNDEATWDGATTLQHLIDDSGTPDSWRELFKQCIPIAIATPGALGMVQNRDSMHLVGRQPRIFSIYELEGVSAEAMRRSSTTVFATVMERPNPEELQSLHRIPWHKLVLSTSGCALDTLEDTISAFMQHFGDKVAQVDHLEIHPLQQDNADIIQKIQPDSESKIFGEQRFSTPKVLTARLPLGSITNFRPILRNLSSLELCIISSVPEALRQDIDTLIKTLQPYSDNLISLTLSYTERRRAWMPVSKDLHSPSHSPTVHPTSFHQLRRLELRYFEGKVIEDILSRIGCPSLSYFSFIETGRGCSCKKNLEFNQCFHDRALMNAIHQAFPELESLAFQFCNFHRNAIFLEELVSTDETGSWLLPMLTSIELTIGSYAIQCIMLKILKNFVSSRLGSGSTKAIHSIHMDRLFVLVDSVMTVCVNTLKLLVPDVVIKIDYNT
;
A
#
# COMPACT_ATOMS: atom_id res chain seq x y z
N MET A 1 -51.82 -59.20 -38.43
CA MET A 1 -51.39 -57.87 -37.99
C MET A 1 -50.11 -58.10 -37.24
N ASP A 2 -48.99 -57.69 -37.84
CA ASP A 2 -47.65 -58.10 -37.44
C ASP A 2 -47.25 -57.43 -36.11
N GLU A 3 -46.43 -58.09 -35.29
CA GLU A 3 -45.99 -57.55 -34.00
C GLU A 3 -45.20 -56.25 -34.17
N SER A 4 -44.52 -56.13 -35.32
CA SER A 4 -43.87 -54.92 -35.83
C SER A 4 -44.85 -53.75 -36.04
N ASP A 5 -46.05 -54.00 -36.58
CA ASP A 5 -47.04 -52.95 -36.82
C ASP A 5 -47.61 -52.39 -35.51
N ARG A 6 -47.72 -53.22 -34.48
CA ARG A 6 -48.21 -52.81 -33.16
C ARG A 6 -47.17 -51.97 -32.42
N LEU A 7 -45.89 -52.33 -32.52
CA LEU A 7 -44.79 -51.53 -31.95
C LEU A 7 -44.70 -50.16 -32.64
N ALA A 8 -44.74 -50.12 -33.98
CA ALA A 8 -44.72 -48.88 -34.74
C ALA A 8 -45.90 -47.95 -34.40
N CYS A 9 -47.09 -48.51 -34.13
CA CYS A 9 -48.26 -47.74 -33.70
C CYS A 9 -48.07 -47.15 -32.29
N VAL A 10 -47.52 -47.92 -31.35
CA VAL A 10 -47.24 -47.45 -29.98
C VAL A 10 -46.17 -46.35 -29.98
N ASP A 11 -45.10 -46.52 -30.74
CA ASP A 11 -44.04 -45.52 -30.86
C ASP A 11 -44.55 -44.22 -31.49
N SER A 12 -45.40 -44.32 -32.51
CA SER A 12 -46.09 -43.18 -33.12
C SER A 12 -46.97 -42.44 -32.13
N MET A 13 -47.75 -43.17 -31.31
CA MET A 13 -48.55 -42.57 -30.24
C MET A 13 -47.70 -41.90 -29.17
N GLN A 14 -46.58 -42.51 -28.76
CA GLN A 14 -45.68 -41.92 -27.77
C GLN A 14 -45.01 -40.64 -28.29
N LEU A 15 -44.57 -40.63 -29.54
CA LEU A 15 -44.00 -39.44 -30.19
C LEU A 15 -45.03 -38.32 -30.32
N GLU A 16 -46.28 -38.64 -30.65
CA GLU A 16 -47.35 -37.64 -30.74
C GLU A 16 -47.70 -37.05 -29.35
N VAL A 17 -47.70 -37.87 -28.30
CA VAL A 17 -47.89 -37.38 -26.92
C VAL A 17 -46.74 -36.47 -26.50
N LEU A 18 -45.49 -36.84 -26.80
CA LEU A 18 -44.32 -36.02 -26.53
C LEU A 18 -44.37 -34.70 -27.32
N ARG A 19 -44.75 -34.75 -28.59
CA ARG A 19 -44.92 -33.57 -29.43
C ARG A 19 -45.92 -32.58 -28.83
N ARG A 20 -47.10 -33.06 -28.43
CA ARG A 20 -48.13 -32.22 -27.78
C ARG A 20 -47.67 -31.66 -26.44
N ALA A 21 -46.90 -32.42 -25.67
CA ALA A 21 -46.32 -31.93 -24.41
C ALA A 21 -45.30 -30.81 -24.64
N ILE A 22 -44.44 -30.95 -25.65
CA ILE A 22 -43.45 -29.93 -26.05
C ILE A 22 -44.15 -28.66 -26.55
N GLU A 23 -45.14 -28.79 -27.44
CA GLU A 23 -45.90 -27.65 -27.96
C GLU A 23 -46.62 -26.88 -26.83
N ARG A 24 -47.22 -27.60 -25.87
CA ARG A 24 -47.82 -26.98 -24.67
C ARG A 24 -46.77 -26.27 -23.82
N LYS A 25 -45.58 -26.86 -23.62
CA LYS A 25 -44.51 -26.24 -22.84
C LYS A 25 -43.91 -25.02 -23.51
N GLN A 26 -43.72 -25.05 -24.83
CA GLN A 26 -43.30 -23.87 -25.60
C GLN A 26 -44.32 -22.75 -25.53
N THR A 27 -45.61 -23.08 -25.59
CA THR A 27 -46.68 -22.08 -25.46
C THR A 27 -46.70 -21.47 -24.05
N GLN A 28 -46.53 -22.27 -23.00
CA GLN A 28 -46.39 -21.79 -21.62
C GLN A 28 -45.14 -20.92 -21.41
N LEU A 29 -44.01 -21.27 -22.05
CA LEU A 29 -42.80 -20.45 -22.00
C LEU A 29 -42.99 -19.11 -22.70
N LYS A 30 -43.62 -19.11 -23.88
CA LYS A 30 -43.95 -17.87 -24.59
C LYS A 30 -44.88 -16.99 -23.76
N SER A 31 -45.94 -17.56 -23.15
CA SER A 31 -46.87 -16.80 -22.32
C SER A 31 -46.20 -16.22 -21.07
N ARG A 32 -45.31 -16.97 -20.42
CA ARG A 32 -44.53 -16.48 -19.28
C ARG A 32 -43.52 -15.41 -19.67
N ASN A 33 -42.90 -15.51 -20.84
CA ASN A 33 -42.00 -14.46 -21.33
C ASN A 33 -42.76 -13.18 -21.67
N THR A 34 -43.93 -13.27 -22.27
CA THR A 34 -44.77 -12.09 -22.52
C THR A 34 -45.26 -11.46 -21.22
N GLU A 35 -45.65 -12.27 -20.23
CA GLU A 35 -46.06 -11.79 -18.91
C GLU A 35 -44.89 -11.14 -18.15
N ARG A 36 -43.70 -11.74 -18.18
CA ARG A 36 -42.48 -11.15 -17.61
C ARG A 36 -42.12 -9.84 -18.30
N SER A 37 -42.19 -9.78 -19.62
CA SER A 37 -41.93 -8.53 -20.36
C SER A 37 -42.93 -7.46 -20.00
N LEU A 38 -44.21 -7.81 -19.88
CA LEU A 38 -45.27 -6.88 -19.50
C LEU A 38 -45.08 -6.37 -18.06
N LEU A 39 -44.75 -7.26 -17.12
CA LEU A 39 -44.44 -6.90 -15.73
C LEU A 39 -43.18 -6.03 -15.63
N LEU A 40 -42.14 -6.30 -16.43
CA LEU A 40 -40.94 -5.45 -16.48
C LEU A 40 -41.26 -4.07 -17.07
N THR A 41 -42.10 -4.02 -18.10
CA THR A 41 -42.52 -2.74 -18.70
C THR A 41 -43.39 -1.95 -17.72
N GLN A 42 -44.36 -2.61 -17.05
CA GLN A 42 -45.18 -2.00 -16.01
C GLN A 42 -44.35 -1.54 -14.80
N ALA A 43 -43.39 -2.34 -14.34
CA ALA A 43 -42.50 -1.94 -13.25
C ALA A 43 -41.61 -0.76 -13.65
N ASN A 44 -41.17 -0.70 -14.92
CA ASN A 44 -40.39 0.42 -15.43
C ASN A 44 -41.25 1.68 -15.57
N ASP A 45 -42.48 1.56 -16.08
CA ASP A 45 -43.44 2.67 -16.20
C ASP A 45 -43.88 3.18 -14.82
N GLU A 46 -44.10 2.28 -13.85
CA GLU A 46 -44.39 2.64 -12.46
C GLU A 46 -43.17 3.31 -11.79
N LEU A 47 -41.94 2.89 -12.07
CA LEU A 47 -40.73 3.56 -11.59
C LEU A 47 -40.55 4.96 -12.18
N VAL A 48 -40.88 5.14 -13.46
CA VAL A 48 -40.82 6.45 -14.16
C VAL A 48 -41.91 7.40 -13.63
N VAL A 49 -43.10 6.90 -13.30
CA VAL A 49 -44.24 7.72 -12.81
C VAL A 49 -44.20 7.98 -11.30
N SER A 50 -43.65 7.05 -10.49
CA SER A 50 -43.72 7.14 -9.02
C SER A 50 -42.52 7.79 -8.34
N ARG A 51 -41.42 8.09 -9.05
CA ARG A 51 -40.30 8.83 -8.46
C ARG A 51 -39.72 9.81 -9.47
N LEU A 52 -39.87 11.09 -9.17
CA LEU A 52 -38.72 12.00 -9.15
C LEU A 52 -37.64 11.30 -8.28
N MET A 53 -36.96 10.30 -8.85
CA MET A 53 -35.71 9.84 -8.25
C MET A 53 -34.85 11.07 -8.30
N THR A 54 -34.57 11.64 -7.13
CA THR A 54 -33.45 12.55 -6.95
C THR A 54 -32.23 11.77 -7.42
N THR A 55 -31.95 11.84 -8.72
CA THR A 55 -30.72 11.31 -9.28
C THR A 55 -29.62 12.00 -8.51
N LEU A 56 -28.72 11.20 -7.93
CA LEU A 56 -27.55 11.77 -7.27
C LEU A 56 -26.91 12.78 -8.24
N PRO A 57 -26.49 13.96 -7.73
CA PRO A 57 -25.75 14.90 -8.56
C PRO A 57 -24.61 14.18 -9.27
N THR A 58 -24.35 14.55 -10.51
CA THR A 58 -23.34 13.90 -11.36
C THR A 58 -21.97 13.91 -10.69
N GLU A 59 -21.69 14.92 -9.87
CA GLU A 59 -20.49 15.06 -9.05
C GLU A 59 -20.40 13.93 -8.01
N THR A 60 -21.47 13.66 -7.26
CA THR A 60 -21.51 12.56 -6.28
C THR A 60 -21.35 11.21 -6.96
N VAL A 61 -21.94 11.02 -8.14
CA VAL A 61 -21.77 9.78 -8.91
C VAL A 61 -20.32 9.62 -9.38
N ALA A 62 -19.68 10.70 -9.86
CA ALA A 62 -18.28 10.69 -10.24
C ALA A 62 -17.35 10.36 -9.05
N GLU A 63 -17.65 10.87 -7.85
CA GLU A 63 -16.91 10.53 -6.63
C GLU A 63 -17.02 9.05 -6.28
N ILE A 64 -18.23 8.48 -6.34
CA ILE A 64 -18.46 7.04 -6.09
C ILE A 64 -17.65 6.19 -7.08
N PHE A 65 -17.69 6.52 -8.37
CA PHE A 65 -16.98 5.76 -9.40
C PHE A 65 -15.47 5.94 -9.34
N SER A 66 -15.00 7.14 -8.99
CA SER A 66 -13.58 7.37 -8.70
C SER A 66 -13.12 6.53 -7.51
N TYR A 67 -13.93 6.43 -6.46
CA TYR A 67 -13.64 5.59 -5.31
C TYR A 67 -13.64 4.09 -5.65
N LEU A 68 -14.61 3.64 -6.46
CA LEU A 68 -14.68 2.26 -6.96
C LEU A 68 -13.40 1.85 -7.69
N TYR A 69 -12.89 2.72 -8.57
CA TYR A 69 -11.65 2.48 -9.30
C TYR A 69 -10.46 2.17 -8.37
N TRP A 70 -10.35 2.91 -7.26
CA TRP A 70 -9.27 2.71 -6.29
C TRP A 70 -9.46 1.45 -5.44
N ILE A 71 -10.70 1.07 -5.12
CA ILE A 71 -10.98 -0.19 -4.43
C ILE A 71 -10.55 -1.39 -5.28
N GLU A 72 -10.93 -1.39 -6.56
CA GLU A 72 -10.63 -2.49 -7.49
C GLU A 72 -9.13 -2.64 -7.78
N THR A 73 -8.34 -1.58 -7.56
CA THR A 73 -6.88 -1.64 -7.67
C THR A 73 -6.27 -2.58 -6.62
N ASN A 74 -6.91 -2.76 -5.47
CA ASN A 74 -6.42 -3.62 -4.39
C ASN A 74 -6.89 -5.08 -4.51
N ASP A 75 -7.78 -5.39 -5.45
CA ASP A 75 -8.35 -6.73 -5.61
C ASP A 75 -7.63 -7.49 -6.74
N GLU A 76 -6.84 -8.52 -6.38
CA GLU A 76 -6.21 -9.39 -7.38
C GLU A 76 -7.22 -10.31 -8.09
N ALA A 77 -8.48 -10.38 -7.64
CA ALA A 77 -9.47 -11.36 -8.09
C ALA A 77 -10.23 -11.04 -9.39
N THR A 78 -10.00 -9.89 -10.03
CA THR A 78 -10.67 -9.57 -11.32
C THR A 78 -10.16 -10.48 -12.44
N TRP A 79 -11.06 -11.32 -12.98
CA TRP A 79 -10.77 -12.42 -13.93
C TRP A 79 -10.13 -11.99 -15.26
N ASP A 80 -10.31 -10.75 -15.69
CA ASP A 80 -9.77 -10.21 -16.96
C ASP A 80 -8.79 -9.03 -16.76
N GLY A 81 -8.57 -8.65 -15.49
CA GLY A 81 -7.73 -7.51 -15.12
C GLY A 81 -8.28 -6.13 -15.47
N ALA A 82 -9.52 -6.04 -15.98
CA ALA A 82 -10.20 -4.79 -16.30
C ALA A 82 -11.00 -4.26 -15.10
N THR A 83 -11.05 -2.93 -14.96
CA THR A 83 -11.85 -2.26 -13.93
C THR A 83 -13.32 -2.19 -14.34
N THR A 84 -14.24 -2.08 -13.38
CA THR A 84 -15.67 -1.88 -13.67
C THR A 84 -15.89 -0.64 -14.54
N LEU A 85 -15.11 0.43 -14.33
CA LEU A 85 -15.18 1.62 -15.18
C LEU A 85 -14.84 1.31 -16.63
N GLN A 86 -13.84 0.47 -16.88
CA GLN A 86 -13.46 0.09 -18.23
C GLN A 86 -14.58 -0.71 -18.90
N HIS A 87 -15.17 -1.67 -18.18
CA HIS A 87 -16.33 -2.43 -18.66
C HIS A 87 -17.52 -1.53 -19.00
N LEU A 88 -17.80 -0.53 -18.17
CA LEU A 88 -18.88 0.43 -18.43
C LEU A 88 -18.60 1.34 -19.63
N ILE A 89 -17.34 1.71 -19.86
CA ILE A 89 -16.94 2.51 -21.04
C ILE A 89 -17.06 1.68 -22.32
N ASP A 90 -16.69 0.40 -22.27
CA ASP A 90 -16.70 -0.49 -23.43
C ASP A 90 -18.10 -1.07 -23.72
N ASP A 91 -19.02 -1.02 -22.74
CA ASP A 91 -20.41 -1.43 -22.94
C ASP A 91 -21.13 -0.52 -23.95
N SER A 92 -21.59 -1.13 -25.03
CA SER A 92 -22.42 -0.48 -26.06
C SER A 92 -23.72 0.12 -25.51
N GLY A 93 -24.23 -0.41 -24.40
CA GLY A 93 -25.44 0.07 -23.72
C GLY A 93 -25.26 1.37 -22.92
N THR A 94 -24.01 1.75 -22.59
CA THR A 94 -23.74 2.96 -21.79
C THR A 94 -23.92 4.23 -22.65
N PRO A 95 -24.72 5.21 -22.23
CA PRO A 95 -24.86 6.47 -22.96
C PRO A 95 -23.54 7.25 -23.01
N ASP A 96 -23.29 8.01 -24.08
CA ASP A 96 -22.01 8.70 -24.30
C ASP A 96 -21.65 9.71 -23.19
N SER A 97 -22.65 10.39 -22.61
CA SER A 97 -22.44 11.30 -21.48
C SER A 97 -21.89 10.57 -20.24
N TRP A 98 -22.35 9.35 -19.99
CA TRP A 98 -21.84 8.49 -18.91
C TRP A 98 -20.47 7.92 -19.24
N ARG A 99 -20.23 7.53 -20.49
CA ARG A 99 -18.89 7.10 -20.93
C ARG A 99 -17.85 8.18 -20.70
N GLU A 100 -18.17 9.43 -21.05
CA GLU A 100 -17.28 10.57 -20.79
C GLU A 100 -17.11 10.81 -19.29
N LEU A 101 -18.15 10.70 -18.48
CA LEU A 101 -18.03 10.78 -17.01
C LEU A 101 -17.09 9.70 -16.45
N PHE A 102 -17.24 8.45 -16.87
CA PHE A 102 -16.40 7.35 -16.38
C PHE A 102 -14.93 7.52 -16.81
N LYS A 103 -14.69 7.93 -18.06
CA LYS A 103 -13.34 8.29 -18.55
C LYS A 103 -12.71 9.41 -17.73
N GLN A 104 -13.52 10.28 -17.15
CA GLN A 104 -13.08 11.38 -16.29
C GLN A 104 -12.72 10.93 -14.87
N CYS A 105 -13.27 9.81 -14.40
CA CYS A 105 -12.97 9.22 -13.09
C CYS A 105 -11.67 8.40 -13.09
N ILE A 106 -11.23 7.93 -14.27
CA ILE A 106 -9.97 7.18 -14.41
C ILE A 106 -8.77 8.14 -14.39
N PRO A 107 -7.74 7.89 -13.54
CA PRO A 107 -6.53 8.70 -13.48
C PRO A 107 -5.78 8.77 -14.81
N ILE A 108 -5.07 9.88 -15.01
CA ILE A 108 -4.29 10.14 -16.22
C ILE A 108 -2.80 9.97 -15.90
N ALA A 109 -2.11 9.15 -16.68
CA ALA A 109 -0.67 9.01 -16.64
C ALA A 109 -0.05 9.60 -17.91
N ILE A 110 0.76 10.63 -17.76
CA ILE A 110 1.55 11.19 -18.87
C ILE A 110 2.98 10.67 -18.72
N ALA A 111 3.46 9.90 -19.69
CA ALA A 111 4.78 9.30 -19.62
C ALA A 111 5.69 9.81 -20.73
N THR A 112 6.96 10.05 -20.37
CA THR A 112 8.01 10.18 -21.38
C THR A 112 8.40 8.79 -21.90
N PRO A 113 9.02 8.67 -23.09
CA PRO A 113 9.32 7.37 -23.70
C PRO A 113 10.12 6.43 -22.80
N GLY A 114 11.09 6.97 -22.05
CA GLY A 114 11.91 6.21 -21.11
C GLY A 114 11.19 5.78 -19.82
N ALA A 115 10.02 6.37 -19.54
CA ALA A 115 9.27 6.20 -18.30
C ALA A 115 7.97 5.40 -18.49
N LEU A 116 7.62 5.01 -19.72
CA LEU A 116 6.37 4.31 -20.03
C LEU A 116 6.23 3.00 -19.24
N GLY A 117 7.33 2.26 -19.06
CA GLY A 117 7.35 1.02 -18.28
C GLY A 117 7.05 1.22 -16.79
N MET A 118 7.25 2.43 -16.25
CA MET A 118 6.95 2.74 -14.85
C MET A 118 5.45 2.79 -14.59
N VAL A 119 4.66 3.28 -15.54
CA VAL A 119 3.20 3.40 -15.41
C VAL A 119 2.56 2.03 -15.15
N GLN A 120 3.13 0.99 -15.74
CA GLN A 120 2.67 -0.39 -15.60
C GLN A 120 3.35 -1.14 -14.43
N ASN A 121 4.33 -0.53 -13.77
CA ASN A 121 4.98 -1.14 -12.62
C ASN A 121 4.00 -1.21 -11.44
N ARG A 122 3.96 -2.37 -10.77
CA ARG A 122 3.16 -2.57 -9.55
C ARG A 122 3.46 -1.52 -8.48
N ASP A 123 4.73 -1.11 -8.37
CA ASP A 123 5.13 -0.10 -7.40
C ASP A 123 4.45 1.25 -7.61
N SER A 124 4.05 1.58 -8.85
CA SER A 124 3.43 2.87 -9.20
C SER A 124 1.89 2.81 -9.23
N MET A 125 1.28 1.64 -9.04
CA MET A 125 -0.18 1.47 -9.06
C MET A 125 -0.89 2.28 -7.96
N HIS A 126 -0.22 2.58 -6.85
CA HIS A 126 -0.79 3.41 -5.79
C HIS A 126 -1.02 4.88 -6.21
N LEU A 127 -0.38 5.34 -7.30
CA LEU A 127 -0.51 6.72 -7.79
C LEU A 127 -1.55 6.90 -8.89
N VAL A 128 -1.73 5.87 -9.71
CA VAL A 128 -2.53 5.93 -10.95
C VAL A 128 -3.55 4.81 -11.09
N GLY A 129 -3.51 3.79 -10.22
CA GLY A 129 -4.37 2.61 -10.29
C GLY A 129 -3.85 1.53 -11.24
N ARG A 130 -4.64 0.46 -11.39
CA ARG A 130 -4.28 -0.71 -12.19
C ARG A 130 -4.34 -0.47 -13.71
N GLN A 131 -5.28 0.37 -14.15
CA GLN A 131 -5.51 0.68 -15.57
C GLN A 131 -5.73 2.19 -15.75
N PRO A 132 -4.68 3.02 -15.67
CA PRO A 132 -4.81 4.44 -15.94
C PRO A 132 -4.97 4.71 -17.43
N ARG A 133 -5.43 5.92 -17.75
CA ARG A 133 -5.37 6.45 -19.12
C ARG A 133 -3.96 6.94 -19.40
N ILE A 134 -3.24 6.21 -20.23
CA ILE A 134 -1.82 6.48 -20.52
C ILE A 134 -1.71 7.34 -21.78
N PHE A 135 -0.96 8.43 -21.70
CA PHE A 135 -0.60 9.28 -22.84
C PHE A 135 0.91 9.38 -22.95
N SER A 136 1.43 9.17 -24.16
CA SER A 136 2.79 9.58 -24.47
C SER A 136 2.87 11.11 -24.49
N ILE A 137 4.00 11.66 -24.04
CA ILE A 137 4.23 13.11 -24.09
C ILE A 137 4.13 13.70 -25.51
N TYR A 138 4.38 12.89 -26.54
CA TYR A 138 4.26 13.29 -27.95
C TYR A 138 2.82 13.21 -28.49
N GLU A 139 1.92 12.53 -27.79
CA GLU A 139 0.52 12.30 -28.19
C GLU A 139 -0.45 13.22 -27.46
N LEU A 140 0.06 14.29 -26.84
CA LEU A 140 -0.77 15.23 -26.08
C LEU A 140 -1.58 16.18 -26.99
N GLU A 141 -1.30 16.20 -28.30
CA GLU A 141 -2.08 16.94 -29.28
C GLU A 141 -3.49 16.34 -29.40
N GLY A 142 -4.49 17.06 -28.86
CA GLY A 142 -5.89 16.63 -28.83
C GLY A 142 -6.41 16.24 -27.44
N VAL A 143 -5.53 16.15 -26.43
CA VAL A 143 -5.96 15.99 -25.04
C VAL A 143 -6.50 17.32 -24.51
N SER A 144 -7.71 17.32 -23.95
CA SER A 144 -8.29 18.53 -23.36
C SER A 144 -7.37 19.12 -22.28
N ALA A 145 -7.08 20.41 -22.39
CA ALA A 145 -6.29 21.14 -21.38
C ALA A 145 -6.92 21.06 -19.98
N GLU A 146 -8.24 20.94 -19.91
CA GLU A 146 -8.98 20.76 -18.66
C GLU A 146 -8.74 19.38 -18.04
N ALA A 147 -8.63 18.34 -18.87
CA ALA A 147 -8.30 16.99 -18.40
C ALA A 147 -6.90 16.94 -17.77
N MET A 148 -5.91 17.61 -18.39
CA MET A 148 -4.54 17.66 -17.87
C MET A 148 -4.42 18.46 -16.56
N ARG A 149 -5.29 19.45 -16.33
CA ARG A 149 -5.25 20.29 -15.10
C ARG A 149 -5.77 19.58 -13.85
N ARG A 150 -6.24 18.34 -13.94
CA ARG A 150 -6.80 17.59 -12.82
C ARG A 150 -5.72 17.08 -11.87
N SER A 151 -6.01 17.10 -10.56
CA SER A 151 -5.13 16.57 -9.51
C SER A 151 -4.87 15.05 -9.61
N SER A 152 -5.69 14.32 -10.37
CA SER A 152 -5.49 12.90 -10.68
C SER A 152 -4.47 12.65 -11.81
N THR A 153 -3.85 13.70 -12.36
CA THR A 153 -2.83 13.58 -13.40
C THR A 153 -1.45 13.36 -12.78
N THR A 154 -0.80 12.27 -13.19
CA THR A 154 0.55 11.90 -12.78
C THR A 154 1.50 11.96 -13.98
N VAL A 155 2.63 12.65 -13.81
CA VAL A 155 3.69 12.73 -14.82
C VAL A 155 4.80 11.75 -14.45
N PHE A 156 5.13 10.86 -15.38
CA PHE A 156 6.25 9.94 -15.30
C PHE A 156 7.35 10.42 -16.24
N ALA A 157 8.53 10.71 -15.70
CA ALA A 157 9.66 11.20 -16.47
C ALA A 157 10.95 10.45 -16.13
N THR A 158 11.79 10.27 -17.14
CA THR A 158 13.15 9.73 -16.95
C THR A 158 14.14 10.87 -16.90
N VAL A 159 14.92 10.93 -15.83
CA VAL A 159 16.08 11.81 -15.72
C VAL A 159 17.20 11.19 -16.57
N MET A 160 17.64 11.91 -17.60
CA MET A 160 18.67 11.45 -18.54
C MET A 160 19.83 12.45 -18.58
N GLU A 161 21.06 11.97 -18.78
CA GLU A 161 22.26 12.81 -18.90
C GLU A 161 22.17 13.80 -20.07
N ARG A 162 21.48 13.41 -21.15
CA ARG A 162 21.24 14.23 -22.34
C ARG A 162 19.76 14.20 -22.68
N PRO A 163 18.95 15.07 -22.06
CA PRO A 163 17.52 15.10 -22.33
C PRO A 163 17.25 15.59 -23.76
N ASN A 164 16.22 15.02 -24.40
CA ASN A 164 15.75 15.52 -25.70
C ASN A 164 15.15 16.93 -25.50
N PRO A 165 15.63 17.98 -26.20
CA PRO A 165 15.11 19.33 -26.03
C PRO A 165 13.61 19.46 -26.32
N GLU A 166 13.07 18.67 -27.24
CA GLU A 166 11.64 18.66 -27.56
C GLU A 166 10.80 18.07 -26.40
N GLU A 167 11.32 17.03 -25.75
CA GLU A 167 10.71 16.42 -24.56
C GLU A 167 10.70 17.42 -23.39
N LEU A 168 11.82 18.11 -23.15
CA LEU A 168 11.92 19.15 -22.12
C LEU A 168 10.89 20.27 -22.34
N GLN A 169 10.77 20.74 -23.60
CA GLN A 169 9.81 21.78 -23.94
C GLN A 169 8.37 21.31 -23.73
N SER A 170 8.08 20.05 -24.05
CA SER A 170 6.75 19.46 -23.85
C SER A 170 6.42 19.31 -22.37
N LEU A 171 7.39 18.85 -21.56
CA LEU A 171 7.29 18.75 -20.11
C LEU A 171 7.04 20.11 -19.47
N HIS A 172 7.59 21.19 -20.01
CA HIS A 172 7.33 22.55 -19.55
C HIS A 172 5.89 23.02 -19.78
N ARG A 173 5.18 22.50 -20.78
CA ARG A 173 3.82 22.97 -21.13
C ARG A 173 2.71 22.35 -20.28
N ILE A 174 2.92 21.16 -19.74
CA ILE A 174 1.89 20.41 -18.98
C ILE A 174 1.87 20.77 -17.48
N PRO A 175 0.73 20.88 -16.81
CA PRO A 175 0.68 21.05 -15.35
C PRO A 175 1.16 19.78 -14.63
N TRP A 176 1.84 19.94 -13.48
CA TRP A 176 2.33 18.83 -12.65
C TRP A 176 1.63 18.85 -11.29
N HIS A 177 0.91 17.77 -10.96
CA HIS A 177 0.32 17.55 -9.63
C HIS A 177 1.04 16.45 -8.88
N LYS A 178 1.31 15.34 -9.58
CA LYS A 178 2.15 14.24 -9.09
C LYS A 178 3.28 14.01 -10.08
N LEU A 179 4.50 13.85 -9.58
CA LEU A 179 5.68 13.60 -10.40
C LEU A 179 6.37 12.32 -9.94
N VAL A 180 6.62 11.43 -10.89
CA VAL A 180 7.40 10.21 -10.69
C VAL A 180 8.63 10.30 -11.58
N LEU A 181 9.80 10.33 -10.96
CA LEU A 181 11.08 10.39 -11.65
C LEU A 181 11.76 9.03 -11.61
N SER A 182 12.16 8.53 -12.77
CA SER A 182 13.12 7.45 -12.84
C SER A 182 14.51 7.99 -13.09
N THR A 183 15.48 7.49 -12.33
CA THR A 183 16.90 7.70 -12.62
C THR A 183 17.48 6.54 -13.44
N SER A 184 16.64 5.67 -14.01
CA SER A 184 17.06 4.56 -14.87
C SER A 184 17.69 5.11 -16.16
N GLY A 185 19.01 5.03 -16.26
CA GLY A 185 19.75 5.52 -17.43
C GLY A 185 20.85 6.52 -17.09
N CYS A 186 20.91 7.03 -15.86
CA CYS A 186 22.06 7.79 -15.38
C CYS A 186 23.19 6.85 -14.93
N ALA A 187 24.44 7.20 -15.20
CA ALA A 187 25.55 6.59 -14.49
C ALA A 187 25.58 7.06 -13.02
N LEU A 188 26.13 6.25 -12.12
CA LEU A 188 26.14 6.58 -10.68
C LEU A 188 27.02 7.80 -10.37
N ASP A 189 28.12 7.94 -11.09
CA ASP A 189 29.07 9.05 -10.98
C ASP A 189 28.51 10.37 -11.51
N THR A 190 27.51 10.33 -12.40
CA THR A 190 26.86 11.51 -12.99
C THR A 190 25.48 11.79 -12.40
N LEU A 191 24.97 10.95 -11.49
CA LEU A 191 23.60 11.03 -10.99
C LEU A 191 23.31 12.37 -10.27
N GLU A 192 24.23 12.81 -9.40
CA GLU A 192 24.07 14.06 -8.66
C GLU A 192 24.05 15.26 -9.60
N ASP A 193 24.95 15.28 -10.59
CA ASP A 193 25.01 16.31 -11.62
C ASP A 193 23.74 16.32 -12.49
N THR A 194 23.24 15.13 -12.84
CA THR A 194 22.03 14.99 -13.69
C THR A 194 20.78 15.43 -12.94
N ILE A 195 20.63 15.04 -11.66
CA ILE A 195 19.54 15.52 -10.79
C ILE A 195 19.64 17.04 -10.61
N SER A 196 20.86 17.56 -10.43
CA SER A 196 21.10 18.99 -10.28
C SER A 196 20.70 19.75 -11.54
N ALA A 197 21.10 19.27 -12.73
CA ALA A 197 20.70 19.84 -14.01
C ALA A 197 19.17 19.78 -14.18
N PHE A 198 18.53 18.67 -13.82
CA PHE A 198 17.07 18.56 -13.86
C PHE A 198 16.39 19.59 -12.96
N MET A 199 16.87 19.76 -11.72
CA MET A 199 16.34 20.73 -10.76
C MET A 199 16.59 22.19 -11.19
N GLN A 200 17.67 22.48 -11.91
CA GLN A 200 17.87 23.80 -12.50
C GLN A 200 16.83 24.14 -13.57
N HIS A 201 16.38 23.16 -14.36
CA HIS A 201 15.39 23.37 -15.42
C HIS A 201 13.95 23.36 -14.90
N PHE A 202 13.64 22.44 -13.98
CA PHE A 202 12.27 22.19 -13.55
C PHE A 202 11.99 22.51 -12.09
N GLY A 203 12.96 22.99 -11.31
CA GLY A 203 12.85 23.10 -9.85
C GLY A 203 11.61 23.87 -9.38
N ASP A 204 11.23 24.97 -10.05
CA ASP A 204 9.99 25.69 -9.73
C ASP A 204 8.74 24.85 -9.95
N LYS A 205 8.73 24.04 -11.01
CA LYS A 205 7.63 23.12 -11.30
C LYS A 205 7.59 21.96 -10.32
N VAL A 206 8.74 21.37 -9.99
CA VAL A 206 8.84 20.32 -8.97
C VAL A 206 8.39 20.88 -7.62
N ALA A 207 8.72 22.12 -7.28
CA ALA A 207 8.28 22.74 -6.03
C ALA A 207 6.76 22.91 -5.94
N GLN A 208 6.02 22.92 -7.06
CA GLN A 208 4.57 23.07 -7.12
C GLN A 208 3.80 21.74 -7.12
N VAL A 209 4.47 20.59 -7.16
CA VAL A 209 3.78 19.29 -7.11
C VAL A 209 3.28 18.99 -5.71
N ASP A 210 2.19 18.25 -5.60
CA ASP A 210 1.65 17.76 -4.32
C ASP A 210 2.39 16.48 -3.88
N HIS A 211 2.80 15.66 -4.85
CA HIS A 211 3.46 14.37 -4.64
C HIS A 211 4.71 14.20 -5.51
N LEU A 212 5.82 13.80 -4.90
CA LEU A 212 7.09 13.50 -5.58
C LEU A 212 7.57 12.08 -5.27
N GLU A 213 7.68 11.21 -6.28
CA GLU A 213 8.30 9.90 -6.15
C GLU A 213 9.56 9.80 -7.02
N ILE A 214 10.65 9.27 -6.46
CA ILE A 214 11.89 9.00 -7.18
C ILE A 214 12.18 7.51 -7.09
N HIS A 215 12.12 6.83 -8.24
CA HIS A 215 12.50 5.43 -8.31
C HIS A 215 14.02 5.31 -8.42
N PRO A 216 14.63 4.44 -7.61
CA PRO A 216 16.06 4.24 -7.64
C PRO A 216 16.51 3.55 -8.94
N LEU A 217 17.79 3.72 -9.26
CA LEU A 217 18.46 3.01 -10.35
C LEU A 217 18.26 1.49 -10.24
N GLN A 218 17.58 0.92 -11.24
CA GLN A 218 17.58 -0.52 -11.53
C GLN A 218 18.87 -0.86 -12.30
N GLN A 219 20.02 -0.93 -11.63
CA GLN A 219 21.23 -1.51 -12.22
C GLN A 219 21.70 -2.70 -11.38
N ASP A 220 21.92 -3.84 -12.03
CA ASP A 220 22.34 -5.13 -11.43
C ASP A 220 23.77 -5.14 -10.86
N ASN A 221 24.53 -4.05 -11.00
CA ASN A 221 25.94 -4.01 -10.64
C ASN A 221 26.19 -3.47 -9.21
N ALA A 222 27.28 -3.99 -8.64
CA ALA A 222 27.57 -4.02 -7.21
C ALA A 222 28.01 -2.68 -6.60
N ASP A 223 27.78 -2.60 -5.29
CA ASP A 223 28.38 -1.67 -4.31
C ASP A 223 27.99 -0.20 -4.43
N ILE A 224 26.71 0.06 -4.17
CA ILE A 224 26.22 1.40 -3.87
C ILE A 224 26.18 1.55 -2.35
N ILE A 225 27.30 1.96 -1.76
CA ILE A 225 27.23 2.72 -0.53
C ILE A 225 26.83 4.13 -1.00
N GLN A 226 25.55 4.48 -0.87
CA GLN A 226 25.17 5.88 -0.94
C GLN A 226 25.91 6.57 0.21
N LYS A 227 27.01 7.26 -0.08
CA LYS A 227 27.73 8.04 0.94
C LYS A 227 26.78 9.17 1.36
N ILE A 228 26.07 8.96 2.46
CA ILE A 228 25.24 9.99 3.06
C ILE A 228 26.22 11.02 3.64
N GLN A 229 26.37 12.17 2.98
CA GLN A 229 27.10 13.31 3.55
C GLN A 229 26.07 14.29 4.12
N PRO A 230 25.85 14.31 5.45
CA PRO A 230 24.83 15.15 6.10
C PRO A 230 25.16 16.65 6.03
N ASP A 231 26.44 17.01 5.89
CA ASP A 231 26.94 18.39 5.99
C ASP A 231 27.38 18.99 4.65
N SER A 232 27.23 18.26 3.54
CA SER A 232 27.32 18.88 2.23
C SER A 232 26.01 19.62 2.02
N GLU A 233 25.89 20.84 2.57
CA GLU A 233 25.04 21.85 1.95
C GLU A 233 25.33 21.76 0.46
N SER A 234 24.37 21.26 -0.32
CA SER A 234 24.56 21.05 -1.74
C SER A 234 25.03 22.39 -2.29
N LYS A 235 26.33 22.48 -2.65
CA LYS A 235 26.99 23.73 -3.07
C LYS A 235 26.30 24.37 -4.28
N ILE A 236 25.40 23.62 -4.90
CA ILE A 236 24.69 23.89 -6.14
C ILE A 236 23.39 24.69 -5.92
N PHE A 237 22.75 24.62 -4.74
CA PHE A 237 21.40 25.19 -4.51
C PHE A 237 21.31 26.26 -3.41
N GLY A 238 22.45 26.73 -2.88
CA GLY A 238 22.51 27.63 -1.72
C GLY A 238 21.70 28.94 -1.80
N GLU A 239 21.17 29.32 -2.98
CA GLU A 239 20.41 30.56 -3.15
C GLU A 239 19.15 30.46 -4.02
N GLN A 240 18.80 29.29 -4.57
CA GLN A 240 17.58 29.16 -5.38
C GLN A 240 16.33 29.20 -4.48
N ARG A 241 15.71 30.37 -4.40
CA ARG A 241 14.43 30.58 -3.72
C ARG A 241 13.31 30.10 -4.64
N PHE A 242 12.87 28.88 -4.43
CA PHE A 242 11.64 28.39 -5.03
C PHE A 242 10.44 29.17 -4.48
N SER A 243 9.44 29.41 -5.32
CA SER A 243 8.12 29.84 -4.88
C SER A 243 7.61 28.86 -3.82
N THR A 244 6.86 29.35 -2.81
CA THR A 244 6.41 28.56 -1.63
C THR A 244 6.10 27.10 -1.99
N PRO A 245 6.94 26.14 -1.57
CA PRO A 245 6.83 24.76 -2.04
C PRO A 245 5.54 24.12 -1.54
N LYS A 246 4.87 23.37 -2.43
CA LYS A 246 3.62 22.66 -2.17
C LYS A 246 3.79 21.16 -1.95
N VAL A 247 5.01 20.64 -2.04
CA VAL A 247 5.27 19.20 -1.89
C VAL A 247 4.89 18.75 -0.49
N LEU A 248 3.78 18.00 -0.39
CA LEU A 248 3.26 17.48 0.88
C LEU A 248 3.70 16.04 1.13
N THR A 249 3.86 15.26 0.06
CA THR A 249 4.20 13.84 0.13
C THR A 249 5.39 13.54 -0.78
N ALA A 250 6.38 12.81 -0.26
CA ALA A 250 7.53 12.41 -1.04
C ALA A 250 7.95 10.96 -0.75
N ARG A 251 8.35 10.24 -1.80
CA ARG A 251 8.96 8.91 -1.73
C ARG A 251 10.31 8.94 -2.43
N LEU A 252 11.40 8.86 -1.67
CA LEU A 252 12.74 9.14 -2.18
C LEU A 252 13.76 8.09 -1.71
N PRO A 253 14.78 7.79 -2.52
CA PRO A 253 15.98 7.13 -2.02
C PRO A 253 16.66 8.04 -0.99
N LEU A 254 17.21 7.45 0.08
CA LEU A 254 17.85 8.21 1.16
C LEU A 254 18.92 9.19 0.64
N GLY A 255 19.77 8.78 -0.29
CA GLY A 255 20.82 9.63 -0.87
C GLY A 255 20.31 10.77 -1.74
N SER A 256 19.03 10.79 -2.14
CA SER A 256 18.45 11.87 -2.95
C SER A 256 17.85 12.99 -2.11
N ILE A 257 17.54 12.75 -0.83
CA ILE A 257 16.79 13.70 0.01
C ILE A 257 17.49 15.06 0.14
N THR A 258 18.83 15.08 0.18
CA THR A 258 19.63 16.31 0.27
C THR A 258 19.48 17.18 -0.97
N ASN A 259 19.42 16.57 -2.16
CA ASN A 259 19.28 17.27 -3.45
C ASN A 259 17.92 17.97 -3.59
N PHE A 260 16.87 17.43 -2.96
CA PHE A 260 15.51 17.99 -3.01
C PHE A 260 15.16 18.80 -1.75
N ARG A 261 16.06 18.92 -0.78
CA ARG A 261 15.82 19.63 0.49
C ARG A 261 15.19 21.03 0.33
N PRO A 262 15.57 21.88 -0.65
CA PRO A 262 14.95 23.19 -0.82
C PRO A 262 13.43 23.15 -1.07
N ILE A 263 12.93 22.11 -1.75
CA ILE A 263 11.51 21.97 -2.12
C ILE A 263 10.72 21.10 -1.13
N LEU A 264 11.39 20.33 -0.27
CA LEU A 264 10.77 19.44 0.72
C LEU A 264 10.49 20.11 2.08
N ARG A 265 10.57 21.44 2.16
CA ARG A 265 10.44 22.16 3.45
C ARG A 265 9.07 21.98 4.13
N ASN A 266 8.01 21.84 3.36
CA ASN A 266 6.62 21.73 3.84
C ASN A 266 6.12 20.28 3.86
N LEU A 267 7.03 19.30 3.90
CA LEU A 267 6.70 17.90 3.79
C LEU A 267 5.94 17.40 5.02
N SER A 268 4.78 16.80 4.80
CA SER A 268 3.94 16.19 5.84
C SER A 268 4.08 14.67 5.88
N SER A 269 4.39 14.04 4.75
CA SER A 269 4.54 12.59 4.62
C SER A 269 5.80 12.25 3.83
N LEU A 270 6.67 11.44 4.44
CA LEU A 270 7.93 11.02 3.84
C LEU A 270 8.06 9.50 3.84
N GLU A 271 8.33 8.92 2.68
CA GLU A 271 8.83 7.56 2.55
C GLU A 271 10.28 7.57 2.06
N LEU A 272 11.19 7.00 2.86
CA LEU A 272 12.59 6.84 2.49
C LEU A 272 12.92 5.39 2.22
N CYS A 273 13.46 5.15 1.03
CA CYS A 273 14.04 3.87 0.65
C CYS A 273 15.55 3.89 0.90
N ILE A 274 16.00 3.06 1.84
CA ILE A 274 17.41 2.85 2.15
C ILE A 274 17.92 1.70 1.29
N ILE A 275 18.85 2.01 0.39
CA ILE A 275 19.43 1.05 -0.54
C ILE A 275 20.88 0.82 -0.09
N SER A 276 21.14 -0.35 0.47
CA SER A 276 22.49 -0.78 0.85
C SER A 276 22.70 -2.23 0.47
N SER A 277 23.91 -2.57 0.02
CA SER A 277 24.37 -3.95 -0.14
C SER A 277 24.90 -4.57 1.16
N VAL A 278 25.13 -3.76 2.20
CA VAL A 278 25.72 -4.15 3.47
C VAL A 278 24.85 -3.67 4.63
N PRO A 279 24.09 -4.55 5.31
CA PRO A 279 23.24 -4.19 6.45
C PRO A 279 24.00 -3.55 7.62
N GLU A 280 25.25 -3.95 7.84
CA GLU A 280 26.10 -3.45 8.92
C GLU A 280 26.46 -1.97 8.75
N ALA A 281 26.51 -1.48 7.50
CA ALA A 281 26.75 -0.07 7.21
C ALA A 281 25.63 0.81 7.79
N LEU A 282 24.37 0.32 7.71
CA LEU A 282 23.24 1.06 8.26
C LEU A 282 23.35 1.25 9.77
N ARG A 283 23.82 0.23 10.52
CA ARG A 283 24.02 0.36 11.98
C ARG A 283 25.02 1.45 12.33
N GLN A 284 26.05 1.63 11.49
CA GLN A 284 27.04 2.68 11.67
C GLN A 284 26.52 4.06 11.24
N ASP A 285 25.46 4.11 10.43
CA ASP A 285 24.91 5.32 9.81
C ASP A 285 23.53 5.76 10.35
N ILE A 286 23.02 5.18 11.44
CA ILE A 286 21.73 5.61 12.02
C ILE A 286 21.78 7.08 12.44
N ASP A 287 22.87 7.52 13.08
CA ASP A 287 23.05 8.92 13.45
C ASP A 287 23.02 9.83 12.22
N THR A 288 23.59 9.37 11.10
CA THR A 288 23.57 10.07 9.81
C THR A 288 22.16 10.13 9.23
N LEU A 289 21.39 9.05 9.30
CA LEU A 289 19.99 9.00 8.90
C LEU A 289 19.15 10.01 9.71
N ILE A 290 19.30 10.03 11.03
CA ILE A 290 18.56 10.95 11.89
C ILE A 290 18.95 12.42 11.61
N LYS A 291 20.24 12.72 11.45
CA LYS A 291 20.70 14.06 11.04
C LYS A 291 20.10 14.49 9.70
N THR A 292 19.96 13.56 8.77
CA THR A 292 19.37 13.82 7.45
C THR A 292 17.87 14.12 7.54
N LEU A 293 17.17 13.52 8.51
CA LEU A 293 15.74 13.73 8.76
C LEU A 293 15.44 14.97 9.61
N GLN A 294 16.38 15.41 10.44
CA GLN A 294 16.23 16.55 11.35
C GLN A 294 15.61 17.81 10.70
N PRO A 295 15.96 18.21 9.45
CA PRO A 295 15.38 19.40 8.83
C PRO A 295 13.86 19.34 8.59
N TYR A 296 13.25 18.15 8.68
CA TYR A 296 11.84 17.93 8.42
C TYR A 296 11.04 17.61 9.70
N SER A 297 11.70 17.57 10.86
CA SER A 297 11.12 17.06 12.10
C SER A 297 9.89 17.81 12.58
N ASP A 298 9.79 19.10 12.27
CA ASP A 298 8.72 19.97 12.73
C ASP A 298 7.42 19.82 11.93
N ASN A 299 7.49 19.33 10.69
CA ASN A 299 6.34 19.27 9.76
C ASN A 299 5.87 17.84 9.47
N LEU A 300 6.72 16.83 9.70
CA LEU A 300 6.38 15.45 9.40
C LEU A 300 5.27 14.92 10.31
N ILE A 301 4.19 14.46 9.68
CA ILE A 301 3.06 13.76 10.29
C ILE A 301 3.21 12.25 10.09
N SER A 302 3.75 11.83 8.94
CA SER A 302 3.97 10.42 8.60
C SER A 302 5.39 10.17 8.09
N LEU A 303 6.05 9.15 8.61
CA LEU A 303 7.39 8.73 8.21
C LEU A 303 7.42 7.22 7.99
N THR A 304 7.80 6.81 6.79
CA THR A 304 8.07 5.42 6.45
C THR A 304 9.54 5.27 6.10
N LEU A 305 10.26 4.44 6.85
CA LEU A 305 11.60 4.02 6.51
C LEU A 305 11.51 2.60 5.98
N SER A 306 12.08 2.35 4.81
CA SER A 306 12.08 1.02 4.20
C SER A 306 13.49 0.63 3.81
N TYR A 307 13.95 -0.53 4.28
CA TYR A 307 15.22 -1.10 3.84
C TYR A 307 14.99 -1.98 2.60
N THR A 308 15.51 -1.58 1.45
CA THR A 308 15.41 -2.36 0.22
C THR A 308 16.73 -3.05 -0.05
N GLU A 309 16.75 -4.36 0.21
CA GLU A 309 17.90 -5.19 -0.10
C GLU A 309 17.76 -5.78 -1.50
N ARG A 310 18.77 -5.55 -2.35
CA ARG A 310 18.84 -6.24 -3.64
C ARG A 310 19.02 -7.73 -3.39
N ARG A 311 18.23 -8.56 -4.10
CA ARG A 311 18.18 -10.03 -4.04
C ARG A 311 19.54 -10.71 -4.33
N ARG A 312 20.59 -10.48 -3.54
CA ARG A 312 21.77 -11.33 -3.57
C ARG A 312 21.57 -12.49 -2.62
N ALA A 313 21.87 -13.67 -3.17
CA ALA A 313 21.86 -14.97 -2.54
C ALA A 313 22.49 -14.92 -1.14
N TRP A 314 21.99 -15.79 -0.28
CA TRP A 314 22.39 -15.99 1.10
C TRP A 314 23.91 -16.14 1.23
N MET A 315 24.64 -15.04 1.36
CA MET A 315 26.01 -15.10 1.85
C MET A 315 25.92 -15.04 3.38
N PRO A 316 26.42 -16.07 4.08
CA PRO A 316 26.51 -16.03 5.52
C PRO A 316 27.43 -14.88 5.90
N VAL A 317 26.84 -13.83 6.47
CA VAL A 317 27.60 -12.76 7.13
C VAL A 317 28.42 -13.42 8.24
N SER A 318 29.74 -13.18 8.22
CA SER A 318 30.67 -13.64 9.23
C SER A 318 30.20 -13.18 10.62
N LYS A 319 30.10 -14.12 11.55
CA LYS A 319 29.58 -13.92 12.93
C LYS A 319 30.45 -13.05 13.83
N ASP A 320 31.59 -12.57 13.35
CA ASP A 320 32.59 -11.93 14.20
C ASP A 320 32.75 -10.47 13.79
N LEU A 321 31.96 -9.59 14.40
CA LEU A 321 32.24 -8.17 14.65
C LEU A 321 31.17 -7.63 15.63
N HIS A 322 31.05 -8.29 16.79
CA HIS A 322 30.36 -7.72 17.95
C HIS A 322 31.29 -6.70 18.62
N SER A 323 31.31 -5.49 18.09
CA SER A 323 31.61 -4.32 18.90
C SER A 323 30.31 -3.56 19.10
N PRO A 324 29.76 -3.49 20.32
CA PRO A 324 28.67 -2.57 20.58
C PRO A 324 29.25 -1.17 20.40
N SER A 325 28.89 -0.51 19.30
CA SER A 325 29.10 0.93 19.16
C SER A 325 28.07 1.62 20.05
N HIS A 326 28.27 1.55 21.36
CA HIS A 326 27.65 2.47 22.29
C HIS A 326 28.33 3.83 22.12
N SER A 327 27.93 4.59 21.10
CA SER A 327 28.13 6.03 21.14
C SER A 327 27.23 6.59 22.25
N PRO A 328 27.78 7.40 23.16
CA PRO A 328 27.05 7.89 24.32
C PRO A 328 26.10 9.01 23.92
N THR A 329 24.89 8.98 24.48
CA THR A 329 24.07 10.17 24.79
C THR A 329 23.92 11.19 23.66
N VAL A 330 23.29 10.80 22.55
CA VAL A 330 22.68 11.78 21.64
C VAL A 330 21.25 11.98 22.10
N HIS A 331 20.87 13.22 22.41
CA HIS A 331 19.47 13.53 22.71
C HIS A 331 18.59 13.09 21.53
N PRO A 332 17.47 12.39 21.79
CA PRO A 332 16.58 11.96 20.72
C PRO A 332 16.17 13.17 19.87
N THR A 333 16.23 13.02 18.55
CA THR A 333 15.72 14.05 17.65
C THR A 333 14.20 14.06 17.77
N SER A 334 13.62 15.20 18.13
CA SER A 334 12.19 15.28 18.42
C SER A 334 11.38 15.56 17.16
N PHE A 335 10.36 14.74 16.92
CA PHE A 335 9.38 14.87 15.86
C PHE A 335 8.02 15.17 16.48
N HIS A 336 7.75 16.46 16.73
CA HIS A 336 6.60 16.89 17.53
C HIS A 336 5.25 16.59 16.87
N GLN A 337 5.18 16.56 15.53
CA GLN A 337 3.93 16.36 14.78
C GLN A 337 3.76 14.92 14.27
N LEU A 338 4.76 14.06 14.44
CA LEU A 338 4.74 12.73 13.86
C LEU A 338 3.73 11.85 14.56
N ARG A 339 2.69 11.44 13.81
CA ARG A 339 1.60 10.56 14.27
C ARG A 339 1.76 9.13 13.78
N ARG A 340 2.44 8.95 12.64
CA ARG A 340 2.60 7.65 11.98
C ARG A 340 4.08 7.38 11.69
N LEU A 341 4.60 6.27 12.23
CA LEU A 341 5.95 5.78 11.97
C LEU A 341 5.89 4.33 11.48
N GLU A 342 6.52 4.06 10.33
CA GLU A 342 6.62 2.73 9.76
C GLU A 342 8.07 2.33 9.49
N LEU A 343 8.47 1.16 9.96
CA LEU A 343 9.83 0.63 9.80
C LEU A 343 9.78 -0.71 9.05
N ARG A 344 10.07 -0.70 7.75
CA ARG A 344 9.93 -1.88 6.89
C ARG A 344 11.29 -2.54 6.61
N TYR A 345 11.34 -3.85 6.83
CA TYR A 345 12.45 -4.75 6.53
C TYR A 345 13.75 -4.49 7.31
N PHE A 346 13.65 -4.03 8.56
CA PHE A 346 14.81 -3.85 9.45
C PHE A 346 14.97 -5.03 10.42
N GLU A 347 16.19 -5.26 10.92
CA GLU A 347 16.40 -6.22 12.01
C GLU A 347 15.92 -5.61 13.34
N GLY A 348 15.45 -6.44 14.29
CA GLY A 348 14.93 -5.96 15.58
C GLY A 348 15.87 -5.00 16.32
N LYS A 349 17.18 -5.27 16.34
CA LYS A 349 18.17 -4.37 16.97
C LYS A 349 18.27 -3.01 16.29
N VAL A 350 18.16 -2.97 14.96
CA VAL A 350 18.18 -1.70 14.21
C VAL A 350 16.90 -0.91 14.50
N ILE A 351 15.78 -1.59 14.65
CA ILE A 351 14.53 -0.96 15.10
C ILE A 351 14.73 -0.34 16.49
N GLU A 352 15.23 -1.10 17.47
CA GLU A 352 15.55 -0.59 18.81
C GLU A 352 16.50 0.63 18.76
N ASP A 353 17.55 0.57 17.94
CA ASP A 353 18.51 1.64 17.75
C ASP A 353 17.86 2.91 17.15
N ILE A 354 16.91 2.77 16.22
CA ILE A 354 16.14 3.89 15.67
C ILE A 354 15.22 4.46 16.74
N LEU A 355 14.47 3.61 17.46
CA LEU A 355 13.53 4.03 18.51
C LEU A 355 14.22 4.79 19.64
N SER A 356 15.44 4.42 20.00
CA SER A 356 16.22 5.13 21.03
C SER A 356 16.70 6.52 20.60
N ARG A 357 16.70 6.83 19.30
CA ARG A 357 17.21 8.10 18.73
C ARG A 357 16.12 9.05 18.24
N ILE A 358 14.88 8.58 18.15
CA ILE A 358 13.74 9.38 17.68
C ILE A 358 12.77 9.59 18.83
N GLY A 359 12.47 10.86 19.15
CA GLY A 359 11.44 11.22 20.12
C GLY A 359 10.16 11.67 19.41
N CYS A 360 9.10 10.86 19.44
CA CYS A 360 7.82 11.17 18.79
C CYS A 360 6.70 11.29 19.84
N PRO A 361 6.54 12.44 20.51
CA PRO A 361 5.54 12.58 21.58
C PRO A 361 4.09 12.44 21.09
N SER A 362 3.82 12.71 19.81
CA SER A 362 2.46 12.64 19.24
C SER A 362 2.17 11.32 18.51
N LEU A 363 3.01 10.30 18.66
CA LEU A 363 2.88 9.07 17.88
C LEU A 363 1.65 8.26 18.30
N SER A 364 0.71 8.10 17.37
CA SER A 364 -0.50 7.30 17.57
C SER A 364 -0.46 5.96 16.83
N TYR A 365 0.33 5.85 15.77
CA TYR A 365 0.47 4.66 14.94
C TYR A 365 1.95 4.27 14.76
N PHE A 366 2.26 3.02 15.03
CA PHE A 366 3.57 2.43 14.79
C PHE A 366 3.42 1.12 14.04
N SER A 367 4.18 0.95 12.95
CA SER A 367 4.31 -0.33 12.27
C SER A 367 5.75 -0.76 12.08
N PHE A 368 5.99 -2.06 12.12
CA PHE A 368 7.26 -2.60 11.68
C PHE A 368 7.16 -3.96 10.99
N ILE A 369 8.05 -4.19 10.03
CA ILE A 369 8.25 -5.49 9.36
C ILE A 369 9.71 -5.87 9.56
N GLU A 370 9.96 -6.98 10.23
CA GLU A 370 11.32 -7.44 10.50
C GLU A 370 11.89 -8.27 9.34
N THR A 371 13.15 -8.02 8.96
CA THR A 371 13.87 -8.91 8.04
C THR A 371 14.36 -10.17 8.74
N GLY A 372 14.34 -11.30 8.02
CA GLY A 372 14.80 -12.60 8.55
C GLY A 372 16.30 -12.85 8.50
N ARG A 373 17.12 -11.83 8.18
CA ARG A 373 18.57 -11.94 8.30
C ARG A 373 18.98 -11.92 9.77
N GLY A 374 20.01 -12.70 10.11
CA GLY A 374 20.50 -12.81 11.48
C GLY A 374 19.66 -13.69 12.43
N CYS A 375 18.45 -14.12 12.06
CA CYS A 375 17.68 -15.07 12.89
C CYS A 375 18.38 -16.44 12.87
N SER A 376 19.23 -16.70 13.88
CA SER A 376 19.84 -18.02 14.17
C SER A 376 18.79 -19.12 14.44
N CYS A 377 17.53 -18.72 14.54
CA CYS A 377 16.30 -19.49 14.67
C CYS A 377 16.11 -20.59 13.62
N LYS A 378 16.85 -20.56 12.50
CA LYS A 378 16.68 -21.53 11.40
C LYS A 378 17.21 -22.94 11.70
N LYS A 379 17.89 -23.19 12.82
CA LYS A 379 18.47 -24.53 13.06
C LYS A 379 18.06 -25.24 14.35
N ASN A 380 17.70 -24.55 15.43
CA ASN A 380 17.24 -25.21 16.65
C ASN A 380 15.96 -24.54 17.17
N LEU A 381 14.91 -25.35 17.40
CA LEU A 381 13.64 -25.03 18.08
C LEU A 381 13.83 -24.62 19.56
N GLU A 382 14.99 -24.12 19.95
CA GLU A 382 15.27 -23.71 21.31
C GLU A 382 14.65 -22.33 21.55
N PHE A 383 13.54 -22.34 22.29
CA PHE A 383 12.75 -21.22 22.81
C PHE A 383 13.55 -20.13 23.57
N ASN A 384 14.87 -20.23 23.67
CA ASN A 384 15.71 -19.34 24.47
C ASN A 384 16.22 -18.09 23.73
N GLN A 385 15.93 -17.92 22.42
CA GLN A 385 16.24 -16.68 21.68
C GLN A 385 15.17 -15.57 21.81
N CYS A 386 14.14 -15.77 22.66
CA CYS A 386 13.01 -14.87 22.86
C CYS A 386 13.32 -13.59 23.65
N PHE A 387 14.53 -13.44 24.22
CA PHE A 387 14.91 -12.24 24.98
C PHE A 387 14.85 -10.95 24.16
N HIS A 388 15.00 -11.03 22.83
CA HIS A 388 14.95 -9.87 21.95
C HIS A 388 13.52 -9.32 21.76
N ASP A 389 12.48 -10.14 21.90
CA ASP A 389 11.10 -9.69 21.68
C ASP A 389 10.59 -8.84 22.85
N ARG A 390 10.90 -9.24 24.09
CA ARG A 390 10.60 -8.46 25.29
C ARG A 390 11.38 -7.14 25.33
N ALA A 391 12.64 -7.14 24.87
CA ALA A 391 13.44 -5.93 24.77
C ALA A 391 12.82 -4.92 23.78
N LEU A 392 12.43 -5.38 22.59
CA LEU A 392 11.76 -4.55 21.60
C LEU A 392 10.41 -4.02 22.09
N MET A 393 9.59 -4.86 22.73
CA MET A 393 8.31 -4.41 23.30
C MET A 393 8.49 -3.33 24.36
N ASN A 394 9.46 -3.51 25.27
CA ASN A 394 9.80 -2.51 26.27
C ASN A 394 10.31 -1.22 25.63
N ALA A 395 11.14 -1.31 24.59
CA ALA A 395 11.61 -0.14 23.85
C ALA A 395 10.44 0.64 23.21
N ILE A 396 9.47 -0.07 22.61
CA ILE A 396 8.25 0.56 22.04
C ILE A 396 7.43 1.22 23.14
N HIS A 397 7.19 0.52 24.26
CA HIS A 397 6.41 1.07 25.37
C HIS A 397 7.06 2.32 26.00
N GLN A 398 8.38 2.31 26.16
CA GLN A 398 9.14 3.45 26.69
C GLN A 398 9.17 4.62 25.71
N ALA A 399 9.32 4.35 24.42
CA ALA A 399 9.34 5.40 23.40
C ALA A 399 7.96 6.02 23.18
N PHE A 400 6.89 5.21 23.18
CA PHE A 400 5.54 5.61 22.78
C PHE A 400 4.46 5.08 23.75
N PRO A 401 4.40 5.60 24.99
CA PRO A 401 3.43 5.12 25.99
C PRO A 401 1.97 5.38 25.59
N GLU A 402 1.71 6.38 24.75
CA GLU A 402 0.37 6.78 24.27
C GLU A 402 -0.06 6.11 22.96
N LEU A 403 0.70 5.11 22.47
CA LEU A 403 0.44 4.46 21.19
C LEU A 403 -0.97 3.85 21.11
N GLU A 404 -1.71 4.20 20.06
CA GLU A 404 -3.11 3.76 19.85
C GLU A 404 -3.24 2.62 18.85
N SER A 405 -2.32 2.50 17.89
CA SER A 405 -2.34 1.48 16.85
C SER A 405 -0.95 0.87 16.65
N LEU A 406 -0.90 -0.46 16.60
CA LEU A 406 0.33 -1.23 16.44
C LEU A 406 0.17 -2.26 15.32
N ALA A 407 1.05 -2.21 14.33
CA ALA A 407 1.14 -3.22 13.29
C ALA A 407 2.51 -3.89 13.31
N PHE A 408 2.56 -5.22 13.28
CA PHE A 408 3.84 -5.91 13.32
C PHE A 408 3.86 -7.19 12.48
N GLN A 409 5.02 -7.43 11.87
CA GLN A 409 5.29 -8.65 11.12
C GLN A 409 6.73 -9.08 11.33
N PHE A 410 6.94 -10.22 11.99
CA PHE A 410 8.25 -10.86 12.07
C PHE A 410 8.43 -11.86 10.93
N CYS A 411 9.68 -12.10 10.54
CA CYS A 411 10.01 -13.10 9.51
C CYS A 411 9.64 -14.54 9.95
N ASN A 412 9.63 -14.79 11.27
CA ASN A 412 9.22 -16.02 11.88
C ASN A 412 7.90 -15.78 12.59
N PHE A 413 6.81 -16.34 12.06
CA PHE A 413 5.47 -16.17 12.63
C PHE A 413 5.33 -16.66 14.07
N HIS A 414 6.23 -17.51 14.57
CA HIS A 414 6.24 -17.89 15.98
C HIS A 414 6.59 -16.68 16.87
N ARG A 415 7.49 -15.79 16.41
CA ARG A 415 7.78 -14.54 17.11
C ARG A 415 6.58 -13.59 17.13
N ASN A 416 5.72 -13.60 16.10
CA ASN A 416 4.45 -12.85 16.17
C ASN A 416 3.59 -13.32 17.36
N ALA A 417 3.53 -14.64 17.61
CA ALA A 417 2.77 -15.19 18.72
C ALA A 417 3.36 -14.81 20.08
N ILE A 418 4.69 -14.90 20.24
CA ILE A 418 5.40 -14.54 21.48
C ILE A 418 5.28 -13.05 21.75
N PHE A 419 5.52 -12.21 20.74
CA PHE A 419 5.38 -10.76 20.85
C PHE A 419 3.94 -10.34 21.23
N LEU A 420 2.93 -11.04 20.69
CA LEU A 420 1.54 -10.83 21.09
C LEU A 420 1.25 -11.34 22.51
N GLU A 421 1.88 -12.41 22.95
CA GLU A 421 1.74 -12.96 24.30
C GLU A 421 2.28 -11.96 25.36
N GLU A 422 3.38 -11.27 25.06
CA GLU A 422 3.92 -10.19 25.91
C GLU A 422 2.93 -9.02 26.08
N LEU A 423 1.97 -8.83 25.17
CA LEU A 423 0.91 -7.83 25.32
C LEU A 423 -0.24 -8.28 26.24
N VAL A 424 -0.35 -9.59 26.53
CA VAL A 424 -1.42 -10.16 27.36
C VAL A 424 -1.13 -9.98 28.84
N SER A 425 0.15 -10.00 29.23
CA SER A 425 0.58 -9.91 30.62
C SER A 425 0.81 -8.47 31.08
N THR A 426 0.57 -8.23 32.36
CA THR A 426 1.12 -7.05 33.04
C THR A 426 2.61 -7.25 33.29
N ASP A 427 3.35 -6.15 33.34
CA ASP A 427 4.75 -6.18 33.74
C ASP A 427 4.92 -6.58 35.22
N GLU A 428 6.17 -6.63 35.68
CA GLU A 428 6.53 -6.96 37.07
C GLU A 428 5.96 -5.97 38.09
N THR A 429 5.57 -4.76 37.65
CA THR A 429 4.92 -3.74 38.48
C THR A 429 3.39 -3.83 38.49
N GLY A 430 2.82 -4.74 37.70
CA GLY A 430 1.38 -4.86 37.49
C GLY A 430 0.82 -3.85 36.48
N SER A 431 1.69 -3.12 35.76
CA SER A 431 1.31 -2.14 34.74
C SER A 431 1.13 -2.83 33.38
N TRP A 432 0.16 -2.35 32.61
CA TRP A 432 -0.07 -2.85 31.26
C TRP A 432 0.90 -2.22 30.28
N LEU A 433 1.50 -3.02 29.40
CA LEU A 433 2.24 -2.51 28.25
C LEU A 433 1.25 -1.91 27.25
N LEU A 434 1.56 -0.71 26.76
CA LEU A 434 0.76 0.05 25.78
C LEU A 434 -0.73 0.15 26.19
N PRO A 435 -1.06 0.78 27.33
CA PRO A 435 -2.43 0.80 27.86
C PRO A 435 -3.42 1.53 26.94
N MET A 436 -2.93 2.43 26.08
CA MET A 436 -3.74 3.20 25.12
C MET A 436 -4.01 2.48 23.80
N LEU A 437 -3.45 1.29 23.58
CA LEU A 437 -3.62 0.54 22.34
C LEU A 437 -5.09 0.15 22.12
N THR A 438 -5.63 0.51 20.96
CA THR A 438 -7.02 0.25 20.52
C THR A 438 -7.10 -0.51 19.20
N SER A 439 -6.02 -0.52 18.40
CA SER A 439 -5.97 -1.18 17.10
C SER A 439 -4.73 -2.06 16.98
N ILE A 440 -4.89 -3.28 16.44
CA ILE A 440 -3.78 -4.18 16.12
C ILE A 440 -3.91 -4.71 14.70
N GLU A 441 -2.81 -4.64 13.97
CA GLU A 441 -2.64 -5.30 12.68
C GLU A 441 -1.55 -6.36 12.76
N LEU A 442 -1.85 -7.57 12.29
CA LEU A 442 -0.92 -8.68 12.35
C LEU A 442 -1.01 -9.58 11.11
N THR A 443 0.15 -10.01 10.62
CA THR A 443 0.21 -11.05 9.59
C THR A 443 0.20 -12.42 10.25
N ILE A 444 -0.77 -13.26 9.89
CA ILE A 444 -0.88 -14.62 10.38
C ILE A 444 -0.08 -15.55 9.45
N GLY A 445 0.70 -16.43 10.08
CA GLY A 445 1.60 -17.34 9.39
C GLY A 445 1.00 -18.66 8.97
N SER A 446 1.86 -19.68 8.96
CA SER A 446 1.49 -21.07 8.69
C SER A 446 0.34 -21.56 9.57
N TYR A 447 -0.45 -22.49 9.02
CA TYR A 447 -1.61 -23.12 9.67
C TYR A 447 -1.36 -23.51 11.14
N ALA A 448 -0.20 -24.12 11.43
CA ALA A 448 0.16 -24.59 12.77
C ALA A 448 0.19 -23.48 13.83
N ILE A 449 0.55 -22.25 13.46
CA ILE A 449 0.70 -21.12 14.38
C ILE A 449 -0.61 -20.31 14.49
N GLN A 450 -1.52 -20.40 13.51
CA GLN A 450 -2.76 -19.62 13.48
C GLN A 450 -3.64 -19.89 14.70
N CYS A 451 -3.84 -21.16 15.04
CA CYS A 451 -4.60 -21.56 16.23
C CYS A 451 -4.03 -20.96 17.53
N ILE A 452 -2.69 -20.90 17.65
CA ILE A 452 -2.01 -20.36 18.81
C ILE A 452 -2.19 -18.84 18.86
N MET A 453 -1.89 -18.15 17.76
CA MET A 453 -2.05 -16.69 17.67
C MET A 453 -3.49 -16.24 17.93
N LEU A 454 -4.49 -16.92 17.36
CA LEU A 454 -5.91 -16.58 17.58
C LEU A 454 -6.32 -16.76 19.05
N LYS A 455 -5.81 -17.80 19.73
CA LYS A 455 -6.06 -17.99 21.16
C LYS A 455 -5.42 -16.89 22.00
N ILE A 456 -4.17 -16.54 21.71
CA ILE A 456 -3.46 -15.44 22.39
C ILE A 456 -4.19 -14.13 22.15
N LEU A 457 -4.57 -13.82 20.90
CA LEU A 457 -5.32 -12.60 20.55
C LEU A 457 -6.67 -12.52 21.26
N LYS A 458 -7.41 -13.63 21.31
CA LYS A 458 -8.67 -13.70 22.07
C LYS A 458 -8.45 -13.41 23.55
N ASN A 459 -7.39 -13.99 24.14
CA ASN A 459 -7.05 -13.75 25.54
C ASN A 459 -6.63 -12.30 25.77
N PHE A 460 -5.79 -11.73 24.90
CA PHE A 460 -5.39 -10.33 24.91
C PHE A 460 -6.61 -9.39 24.94
N VAL A 461 -7.54 -9.58 24.00
CA VAL A 461 -8.79 -8.78 23.92
C VAL A 461 -9.63 -8.95 25.19
N SER A 462 -9.84 -10.21 25.62
CA SER A 462 -10.64 -10.51 26.81
C SER A 462 -10.05 -9.86 28.07
N SER A 463 -8.72 -9.93 28.23
CA SER A 463 -8.02 -9.37 29.39
C SER A 463 -8.10 -7.84 29.40
N ARG A 464 -8.03 -7.18 28.24
CA ARG A 464 -8.21 -5.73 28.16
C ARG A 464 -9.65 -5.30 28.43
N LEU A 465 -10.64 -6.01 27.89
CA LEU A 465 -12.05 -5.73 28.17
C LEU A 465 -12.40 -5.86 29.66
N GLY A 466 -11.76 -6.79 30.36
CA GLY A 466 -11.92 -6.98 31.80
C GLY A 466 -11.12 -5.99 32.66
N SER A 467 -10.19 -5.24 32.08
CA SER A 467 -9.30 -4.32 32.80
C SER A 467 -9.82 -2.89 32.76
N GLY A 468 -9.91 -2.23 33.93
CA GLY A 468 -10.22 -0.79 34.01
C GLY A 468 -9.04 0.13 33.71
N SER A 469 -7.83 -0.41 33.52
CA SER A 469 -6.59 0.35 33.32
C SER A 469 -6.07 0.38 31.89
N THR A 470 -6.81 -0.20 30.94
CA THR A 470 -6.47 -0.18 29.51
C THR A 470 -7.67 0.28 28.67
N LYS A 471 -7.39 0.81 27.48
CA LYS A 471 -8.44 1.01 26.47
C LYS A 471 -8.84 -0.35 25.87
N ALA A 472 -10.13 -0.48 25.56
CA ALA A 472 -10.65 -1.63 24.82
C ALA A 472 -10.12 -1.64 23.38
N ILE A 473 -9.89 -2.84 22.84
CA ILE A 473 -9.53 -3.02 21.43
C ILE A 473 -10.78 -2.81 20.57
N HIS A 474 -10.68 -1.85 19.65
CA HIS A 474 -11.75 -1.45 18.75
C HIS A 474 -11.60 -2.05 17.35
N SER A 475 -10.36 -2.25 16.88
CA SER A 475 -10.08 -2.79 15.55
C SER A 475 -9.00 -3.88 15.58
N ILE A 476 -9.21 -4.94 14.83
CA ILE A 476 -8.23 -6.00 14.55
C ILE A 476 -8.19 -6.26 13.05
N HIS A 477 -7.00 -6.10 12.47
CA HIS A 477 -6.73 -6.43 11.08
C HIS A 477 -5.80 -7.65 11.00
N MET A 478 -6.26 -8.72 10.35
CA MET A 478 -5.51 -9.96 10.19
C MET A 478 -5.29 -10.25 8.71
N ASP A 479 -4.03 -10.24 8.28
CA ASP A 479 -3.63 -10.60 6.92
C ASP A 479 -3.17 -12.06 6.84
N ARG A 480 -3.41 -12.69 5.68
CA ARG A 480 -2.97 -14.06 5.33
C ARG A 480 -3.52 -15.17 6.22
N LEU A 481 -4.80 -15.06 6.62
CA LEU A 481 -5.45 -16.18 7.27
C LEU A 481 -5.70 -17.30 6.25
N PHE A 482 -5.34 -18.54 6.57
CA PHE A 482 -5.66 -19.67 5.70
C PHE A 482 -7.13 -20.09 5.93
N VAL A 483 -7.72 -20.78 4.95
CA VAL A 483 -9.12 -21.22 5.02
C VAL A 483 -9.40 -21.89 6.37
N LEU A 484 -10.42 -21.37 7.07
CA LEU A 484 -10.87 -21.84 8.38
C LEU A 484 -11.55 -23.21 8.25
N VAL A 485 -10.77 -24.28 8.16
CA VAL A 485 -11.29 -25.66 8.16
C VAL A 485 -11.47 -26.19 9.59
N ASP A 486 -10.77 -25.61 10.56
CA ASP A 486 -10.83 -26.01 11.97
C ASP A 486 -11.97 -25.32 12.73
N SER A 487 -12.78 -26.12 13.41
CA SER A 487 -13.79 -25.67 14.37
C SER A 487 -13.23 -24.73 15.44
N VAL A 488 -12.00 -24.98 15.93
CA VAL A 488 -11.37 -24.18 16.99
C VAL A 488 -11.01 -22.78 16.50
N MET A 489 -10.47 -22.66 15.28
CA MET A 489 -10.16 -21.37 14.68
C MET A 489 -11.42 -20.57 14.41
N THR A 490 -12.46 -21.23 13.89
CA THR A 490 -13.77 -20.62 13.64
C THR A 490 -14.37 -20.07 14.93
N VAL A 491 -14.31 -20.82 16.03
CA VAL A 491 -14.76 -20.35 17.35
C VAL A 491 -13.96 -19.14 17.81
N CYS A 492 -12.63 -19.12 17.67
CA CYS A 492 -11.82 -17.98 18.08
C CYS A 492 -12.14 -16.72 17.25
N VAL A 493 -12.25 -16.85 15.93
CA VAL A 493 -12.61 -15.74 15.03
C VAL A 493 -14.00 -15.19 15.33
N ASN A 494 -15.00 -16.07 15.51
CA ASN A 494 -16.35 -15.64 15.87
C ASN A 494 -16.38 -14.97 17.25
N THR A 495 -15.59 -15.45 18.20
CA THR A 495 -15.46 -14.80 19.51
C THR A 495 -14.85 -13.40 19.36
N LEU A 496 -13.79 -13.25 18.56
CA LEU A 496 -13.19 -11.93 18.30
C LEU A 496 -14.20 -10.97 17.66
N LYS A 497 -14.98 -11.42 16.67
CA LYS A 497 -16.05 -10.63 16.04
C LYS A 497 -17.18 -10.20 17.00
N LEU A 498 -17.36 -10.93 18.10
CA LEU A 498 -18.32 -10.56 19.16
C LEU A 498 -17.71 -9.56 20.15
N LEU A 499 -16.40 -9.65 20.40
CA LEU A 499 -15.69 -8.84 21.41
C LEU A 499 -15.14 -7.53 20.85
N VAL A 500 -14.86 -7.47 19.55
CA VAL A 500 -14.23 -6.33 18.87
C VAL A 500 -15.16 -5.79 17.80
N PRO A 501 -15.48 -4.47 17.80
CA PRO A 501 -16.37 -3.86 16.82
C PRO A 501 -15.95 -4.05 15.36
N ASP A 502 -14.65 -3.91 15.07
CA ASP A 502 -14.12 -3.96 13.72
C ASP A 502 -13.09 -5.08 13.60
N VAL A 503 -13.45 -6.16 12.88
CA VAL A 503 -12.56 -7.31 12.65
C VAL A 503 -12.48 -7.58 11.16
N VAL A 504 -11.34 -7.22 10.57
CA VAL A 504 -11.05 -7.40 9.15
C VAL A 504 -10.09 -8.59 8.99
N ILE A 505 -10.48 -9.53 8.13
CA ILE A 505 -9.71 -10.74 7.87
C ILE A 505 -9.50 -10.86 6.36
N LYS A 506 -8.23 -10.82 5.93
CA LYS A 506 -7.86 -11.16 4.55
C LYS A 506 -7.43 -12.62 4.48
N ILE A 507 -8.17 -13.39 3.70
CA ILE A 507 -7.93 -14.82 3.49
C ILE A 507 -6.96 -14.97 2.32
N ASP A 508 -5.90 -15.75 2.50
CA ASP A 508 -4.99 -16.12 1.41
C ASP A 508 -5.46 -17.43 0.77
N TYR A 509 -5.75 -17.39 -0.53
CA TYR A 509 -6.21 -18.53 -1.32
C TYR A 509 -5.09 -19.21 -2.12
N ASN A 510 -3.87 -18.67 -2.09
CA ASN A 510 -2.74 -19.24 -2.83
C ASN A 510 -2.08 -20.37 -2.03
N THR A 511 -2.45 -21.61 -2.36
CA THR A 511 -1.71 -22.84 -1.99
C THR A 511 -1.13 -23.53 -3.20
#